data_AF-A0A8T5GPR7-F1
#
_entry.id   AF-A0A8T5GPR7-F1
#
_cell.length_a   1.000
_cell.length_b   1.000
_cell.length_c   1.000
_cell.angle_alpha   90.00
_cell.angle_beta   90.00
_cell.angle_gamma   90.00
#
_symmetry.space_group_name_H-M   'P 1'
#
loop_
_entity.id
_entity.type
_entity.pdbx_description
1 polymer ?
#
loop_
_entity_poly.entity_id
_entity_poly.type
_entity_poly.pdbx_seq_one_letter_code
_entity_poly.pdbx_strand_id
1 'polypeptide(L)'
;MMSNTNYGSKKKGSSKFVIVAPHAAGDDIRTKEIAEEISRHLNSALVINERYIKPSNSRASSNPNRVEDFNKLSWSSTNQKYLWQRKNPHMKEFYDHIKEFAEEARQYGAGKAIVVYVHGMADNPEQIGIDIGFGAKYHQGRLKGTQGRRDKHPNAGRNTGLVRAKRVHMEELKDTLEEKLLVDNGLKAGIGKHYAAWSRQDGIQYHAGTKDHSMQLEISSLLRKPNNIKSVAKLIADALKEVYKT
;
A
#
# COMPACT_ATOMS: atom_id res chain seq x y z
N MET A 1 -12.36 -6.08 -17.59
CA MET A 1 -12.23 -7.52 -17.26
C MET A 1 -10.88 -7.75 -16.59
N MET A 2 -10.76 -8.71 -15.67
CA MET A 2 -9.46 -9.09 -15.08
C MET A 2 -8.64 -9.86 -16.12
N SER A 3 -7.33 -9.62 -16.14
CA SER A 3 -6.35 -10.31 -16.98
C SER A 3 -5.32 -11.00 -16.12
N ASN A 4 -4.97 -12.24 -16.46
CA ASN A 4 -3.92 -13.00 -15.78
C ASN A 4 -2.54 -12.49 -16.18
N THR A 5 -1.59 -12.57 -15.25
CA THR A 5 -0.18 -12.20 -15.43
C THR A 5 0.71 -13.26 -14.81
N ASN A 6 2.04 -13.10 -14.92
CA ASN A 6 2.94 -14.05 -14.31
C ASN A 6 3.08 -13.93 -12.79
N TYR A 7 2.61 -12.83 -12.19
CA TYR A 7 2.60 -12.61 -10.74
C TYR A 7 1.20 -12.79 -10.12
N GLY A 8 0.13 -12.80 -10.91
CA GLY A 8 -1.24 -12.88 -10.41
C GLY A 8 -2.21 -12.32 -11.43
N SER A 9 -2.80 -11.16 -11.15
CA SER A 9 -3.81 -10.55 -11.99
C SER A 9 -3.73 -9.02 -12.05
N LYS A 10 -4.34 -8.46 -13.08
CA LYS A 10 -4.47 -7.02 -13.27
C LYS A 10 -5.79 -6.65 -13.94
N LYS A 11 -6.23 -5.40 -13.77
CA LYS A 11 -7.41 -4.85 -14.46
C LYS A 11 -7.22 -3.35 -14.68
N LYS A 12 -7.61 -2.87 -15.88
CA LYS A 12 -7.72 -1.43 -16.18
C LYS A 12 -8.91 -0.80 -15.46
N GLY A 13 -8.80 0.49 -15.17
CA GLY A 13 -9.86 1.30 -14.56
C GLY A 13 -10.13 2.58 -15.35
N SER A 14 -11.12 3.35 -14.91
CA SER A 14 -11.46 4.66 -15.48
C SER A 14 -11.69 5.69 -14.38
N SER A 15 -10.83 5.66 -13.37
CA SER A 15 -10.77 6.67 -12.31
C SER A 15 -9.31 6.98 -11.97
N LYS A 16 -9.10 8.00 -11.13
CA LYS A 16 -7.75 8.42 -10.72
C LYS A 16 -7.06 7.48 -9.74
N PHE A 17 -7.72 6.39 -9.35
CA PHE A 17 -7.19 5.45 -8.36
C PHE A 17 -6.52 4.24 -9.03
N VAL A 18 -5.49 3.72 -8.38
CA VAL A 18 -4.84 2.44 -8.69
C VAL A 18 -4.74 1.65 -7.40
N ILE A 19 -5.36 0.48 -7.34
CA ILE A 19 -5.35 -0.40 -6.17
C ILE A 19 -4.30 -1.49 -6.36
N VAL A 20 -3.48 -1.71 -5.33
CA VAL A 20 -2.35 -2.63 -5.40
C VAL A 20 -2.40 -3.57 -4.20
N ALA A 21 -2.35 -4.88 -4.42
CA ALA A 21 -2.25 -5.88 -3.35
C ALA A 21 -1.00 -6.73 -3.57
N PRO A 22 0.17 -6.33 -3.04
CA PRO A 22 1.44 -7.01 -3.31
C PRO A 22 1.60 -8.34 -2.56
N HIS A 23 0.75 -8.63 -1.57
CA HIS A 23 0.90 -9.75 -0.63
C HIS A 23 -0.33 -10.67 -0.59
N ALA A 24 -1.12 -10.68 -1.66
CA ALA A 24 -2.35 -11.45 -1.78
C ALA A 24 -2.15 -12.96 -1.98
N ALA A 25 -0.92 -13.42 -2.23
CA ALA A 25 -0.56 -14.84 -2.40
C ALA A 25 -0.68 -15.69 -1.11
N GLY A 26 -1.24 -15.13 -0.03
CA GLY A 26 -1.45 -15.78 1.26
C GLY A 26 -0.50 -15.32 2.38
N ASP A 27 0.25 -14.24 2.16
CA ASP A 27 0.91 -13.50 3.24
C ASP A 27 -0.12 -12.66 4.00
N ASP A 28 -0.93 -11.93 3.25
CA ASP A 28 -1.94 -11.03 3.78
C ASP A 28 -3.32 -11.59 3.40
N ILE A 29 -3.80 -12.57 4.18
CA ILE A 29 -5.05 -13.30 3.92
C ILE A 29 -6.20 -12.34 3.57
N ARG A 30 -6.92 -12.65 2.49
CA ARG A 30 -8.12 -11.92 2.01
C ARG A 30 -7.92 -10.47 1.54
N THR A 31 -6.68 -10.00 1.44
CA THR A 31 -6.39 -8.68 0.85
C THR A 31 -6.71 -8.62 -0.64
N LYS A 32 -6.66 -9.75 -1.36
CA LYS A 32 -7.12 -9.86 -2.75
C LYS A 32 -8.57 -9.45 -2.87
N GLU A 33 -9.45 -10.09 -2.13
CA GLU A 33 -10.89 -9.89 -2.21
C GLU A 33 -11.25 -8.45 -1.83
N ILE A 34 -10.61 -7.89 -0.79
CA ILE A 34 -10.79 -6.49 -0.42
C ILE A 34 -10.33 -5.56 -1.55
N ALA A 35 -9.16 -5.79 -2.14
CA ALA A 35 -8.63 -4.96 -3.22
C ALA A 35 -9.52 -5.00 -4.48
N GLU A 36 -10.05 -6.18 -4.83
CA GLU A 36 -11.01 -6.35 -5.93
C GLU A 36 -12.31 -5.57 -5.67
N GLU A 37 -12.85 -5.66 -4.46
CA GLU A 37 -14.06 -4.94 -4.05
C GLU A 37 -13.86 -3.42 -4.05
N ILE A 38 -12.76 -2.92 -3.45
CA ILE A 38 -12.38 -1.49 -3.50
C ILE A 38 -12.25 -1.06 -4.96
N SER A 39 -11.59 -1.86 -5.80
CA SER A 39 -11.40 -1.53 -7.21
C SER A 39 -12.72 -1.35 -7.95
N ARG A 40 -13.69 -2.21 -7.68
CA ARG A 40 -15.02 -2.10 -8.28
C ARG A 40 -15.74 -0.83 -7.83
N HIS A 41 -15.76 -0.54 -6.53
CA HIS A 41 -16.46 0.63 -5.99
C HIS A 41 -15.87 1.96 -6.49
N LEU A 42 -14.56 1.99 -6.76
CA LEU A 42 -13.84 3.14 -7.29
C LEU A 42 -13.73 3.16 -8.81
N ASN A 43 -14.19 2.11 -9.51
CA ASN A 43 -13.93 1.88 -10.94
C ASN A 43 -12.43 2.09 -11.31
N SER A 44 -11.55 1.61 -10.43
CA SER A 44 -10.12 1.91 -10.46
C SER A 44 -9.32 0.77 -11.10
N ALA A 45 -8.10 1.10 -11.51
CA ALA A 45 -7.17 0.07 -11.96
C ALA A 45 -6.73 -0.80 -10.78
N LEU A 46 -6.29 -2.03 -11.06
CA LEU A 46 -5.98 -3.03 -10.04
C LEU A 46 -4.78 -3.88 -10.45
N VAL A 47 -3.88 -4.13 -9.51
CA VAL A 47 -2.69 -4.98 -9.67
C VAL A 47 -2.51 -5.86 -8.43
N ILE A 48 -2.58 -7.19 -8.58
CA ILE A 48 -2.55 -8.15 -7.47
C ILE A 48 -1.47 -9.20 -7.69
N ASN A 49 -0.59 -9.38 -6.72
CA ASN A 49 0.31 -10.53 -6.65
C ASN A 49 -0.35 -11.68 -5.90
N GLU A 50 -0.65 -12.76 -6.61
CA GLU A 50 -1.31 -13.96 -6.11
C GLU A 50 -0.38 -15.18 -6.10
N ARG A 51 0.84 -15.02 -6.62
CA ARG A 51 1.75 -16.15 -6.86
C ARG A 51 2.97 -16.16 -5.96
N TYR A 52 3.50 -14.99 -5.62
CA TYR A 52 4.75 -14.87 -4.86
C TYR A 52 4.49 -14.55 -3.39
N ILE A 53 5.14 -15.27 -2.50
CA ILE A 53 5.02 -15.13 -1.05
C ILE A 53 6.28 -14.53 -0.44
N LYS A 54 6.15 -13.87 0.72
CA LYS A 54 7.28 -13.36 1.50
C LYS A 54 8.22 -14.51 1.91
N PRO A 55 9.54 -14.25 2.05
CA PRO A 55 10.47 -15.20 2.65
C PRO A 55 10.08 -15.67 4.05
N SER A 56 9.35 -14.85 4.81
CA SER A 56 8.86 -15.17 6.15
C SER A 56 7.58 -16.03 6.16
N ASN A 57 6.99 -16.32 5.01
CA ASN A 57 5.79 -17.16 4.93
C ASN A 57 6.12 -18.62 5.29
N SER A 58 5.25 -19.30 6.02
CA SER A 58 5.45 -20.71 6.40
C SER A 58 5.58 -21.66 5.20
N ARG A 59 5.04 -21.28 4.03
CA ARG A 59 5.14 -22.05 2.78
C ARG A 59 6.39 -21.75 1.96
N ALA A 60 7.26 -20.84 2.40
CA ALA A 60 8.44 -20.42 1.65
C ALA A 60 9.43 -21.56 1.44
N SER A 61 9.64 -22.42 2.44
CA SER A 61 10.53 -23.58 2.36
C SER A 61 10.05 -24.64 1.37
N SER A 62 8.74 -24.85 1.28
CA SER A 62 8.14 -25.83 0.35
C SER A 62 7.88 -25.27 -1.05
N ASN A 63 8.00 -23.96 -1.25
CA ASN A 63 7.76 -23.29 -2.54
C ASN A 63 8.87 -22.28 -2.89
N PRO A 64 10.16 -22.66 -2.92
CA PRO A 64 11.28 -21.72 -3.05
C PRO A 64 11.22 -20.89 -4.34
N ASN A 65 10.69 -21.46 -5.44
CA ASN A 65 10.55 -20.77 -6.73
C ASN A 65 9.49 -19.66 -6.72
N ARG A 66 8.71 -19.53 -5.64
CA ARG A 66 7.66 -18.52 -5.47
C ARG A 66 7.97 -17.56 -4.32
N VAL A 67 9.20 -17.51 -3.83
CA VAL A 67 9.59 -16.64 -2.73
C VAL A 67 10.15 -15.32 -3.26
N GLU A 68 9.39 -14.24 -3.10
CA GLU A 68 9.82 -12.85 -3.33
C GLU A 68 8.86 -11.91 -2.60
N ASP A 69 9.39 -10.98 -1.80
CA ASP A 69 8.57 -9.97 -1.16
C ASP A 69 8.32 -8.81 -2.15
N PHE A 70 7.12 -8.80 -2.73
CA PHE A 70 6.71 -7.80 -3.72
C PHE A 70 6.61 -6.37 -3.14
N ASN A 71 6.74 -6.17 -1.82
CA ASN A 71 6.83 -4.86 -1.18
C ASN A 71 8.27 -4.49 -0.78
N LYS A 72 9.28 -5.32 -1.07
CA LYS A 72 10.69 -5.05 -0.75
C LYS A 72 11.54 -4.97 -2.02
N LEU A 73 11.75 -3.76 -2.51
CA LEU A 73 12.58 -3.41 -3.65
C LEU A 73 14.09 -3.42 -3.31
N SER A 74 14.93 -3.53 -4.33
CA SER A 74 16.38 -3.32 -4.21
C SER A 74 16.76 -1.95 -4.77
N TRP A 75 17.46 -1.13 -4.00
CA TRP A 75 17.81 0.26 -4.35
C TRP A 75 19.33 0.47 -4.36
N SER A 76 19.85 1.16 -5.39
CA SER A 76 21.22 1.66 -5.41
C SER A 76 21.25 3.13 -5.03
N SER A 77 21.82 3.45 -3.88
CA SER A 77 22.03 4.85 -3.47
C SER A 77 23.04 5.58 -4.37
N THR A 78 24.01 4.88 -4.95
CA THR A 78 24.99 5.47 -5.88
C THR A 78 24.34 5.90 -7.19
N ASN A 79 23.56 5.00 -7.80
CA ASN A 79 22.95 5.25 -9.12
C ASN A 79 21.53 5.83 -9.05
N GLN A 80 21.01 6.04 -7.84
CA GLN A 80 19.65 6.50 -7.57
C GLN A 80 18.58 5.73 -8.39
N LYS A 81 18.70 4.40 -8.46
CA LYS A 81 17.76 3.55 -9.23
C LYS A 81 17.48 2.21 -8.56
N TYR A 82 16.34 1.62 -8.92
CA TYR A 82 15.99 0.25 -8.55
C TYR A 82 16.86 -0.77 -9.30
N LEU A 83 17.29 -1.81 -8.60
CA LEU A 83 18.15 -2.88 -9.10
C LEU A 83 17.32 -4.10 -9.47
N TRP A 84 16.58 -4.00 -10.57
CA TRP A 84 15.68 -5.06 -11.05
C TRP A 84 16.37 -6.38 -11.35
N GLN A 85 17.65 -6.36 -11.72
CA GLN A 85 18.45 -7.56 -11.95
C GLN A 85 18.67 -8.40 -10.69
N ARG A 86 18.39 -7.86 -9.49
CA ARG A 86 18.43 -8.58 -8.20
C ARG A 86 17.07 -9.10 -7.77
N LYS A 87 16.03 -8.89 -8.59
CA LYS A 87 14.64 -9.21 -8.29
C LYS A 87 14.11 -10.23 -9.26
N ASN A 88 13.08 -10.96 -8.84
CA ASN A 88 12.32 -11.81 -9.74
C ASN A 88 11.78 -10.97 -10.93
N PRO A 89 11.93 -11.42 -12.19
CA PRO A 89 11.44 -10.69 -13.36
C PRO A 89 9.95 -10.31 -13.28
N HIS A 90 9.13 -11.16 -12.65
CA HIS A 90 7.71 -10.94 -12.48
C HIS A 90 7.38 -9.84 -11.46
N MET A 91 8.31 -9.53 -10.54
CA MET A 91 8.22 -8.35 -9.70
C MET A 91 8.39 -7.09 -10.53
N LYS A 92 9.34 -7.06 -11.48
CA LYS A 92 9.47 -5.93 -12.39
C LYS A 92 8.20 -5.75 -13.24
N GLU A 93 7.67 -6.83 -13.80
CA GLU A 93 6.39 -6.83 -14.55
C GLU A 93 5.24 -6.23 -13.71
N PHE A 94 5.13 -6.60 -12.43
CA PHE A 94 4.14 -6.05 -11.50
C PHE A 94 4.26 -4.52 -11.35
N TYR A 95 5.47 -4.00 -11.13
CA TYR A 95 5.69 -2.56 -10.98
C TYR A 95 5.56 -1.80 -12.30
N ASP A 96 5.93 -2.40 -13.43
CA ASP A 96 5.71 -1.81 -14.75
C ASP A 96 4.20 -1.63 -15.03
N HIS A 97 3.36 -2.59 -14.66
CA HIS A 97 1.89 -2.45 -14.77
C HIS A 97 1.31 -1.38 -13.82
N ILE A 98 1.84 -1.28 -12.60
CA ILE A 98 1.47 -0.17 -11.69
C ILE A 98 1.79 1.18 -12.34
N LYS A 99 2.96 1.30 -12.97
CA LYS A 99 3.38 2.52 -13.67
C LYS A 99 2.45 2.84 -14.85
N GLU A 100 2.17 1.85 -15.71
CA GLU A 100 1.23 1.99 -16.85
C GLU A 100 -0.14 2.51 -16.36
N PHE A 101 -0.71 1.86 -15.34
CA PHE A 101 -2.02 2.24 -14.82
C PHE A 101 -2.03 3.57 -14.08
N ALA A 102 -0.94 3.93 -13.40
CA ALA A 102 -0.81 5.26 -12.81
C ALA A 102 -0.74 6.36 -13.89
N GLU A 103 -0.07 6.10 -15.03
CA GLU A 103 -0.04 7.02 -16.16
C GLU A 103 -1.44 7.24 -16.76
N GLU A 104 -2.21 6.16 -16.96
CA GLU A 104 -3.61 6.25 -17.40
C GLU A 104 -4.50 6.99 -16.36
N ALA A 105 -4.37 6.64 -15.08
CA ALA A 105 -5.17 7.21 -13.99
C ALA A 105 -5.00 8.73 -13.83
N ARG A 106 -3.83 9.29 -14.17
CA ARG A 106 -3.58 10.74 -14.12
C ARG A 106 -4.53 11.55 -15.01
N GLN A 107 -5.05 10.95 -16.08
CA GLN A 107 -6.02 11.59 -16.98
C GLN A 107 -7.33 11.95 -16.24
N TYR A 108 -7.67 11.19 -15.20
CA TYR A 108 -8.86 11.39 -14.37
C TYR A 108 -8.60 12.24 -13.11
N GLY A 109 -7.34 12.59 -12.82
CA GLY A 109 -6.92 13.14 -11.52
C GLY A 109 -6.17 14.46 -11.58
N ALA A 110 -6.49 15.33 -12.55
CA ALA A 110 -5.80 16.60 -12.78
C ALA A 110 -4.27 16.43 -12.85
N GLY A 111 -3.82 15.37 -13.55
CA GLY A 111 -2.41 15.05 -13.72
C GLY A 111 -1.77 14.28 -12.56
N LYS A 112 -2.56 13.74 -11.61
CA LYS A 112 -2.07 12.91 -10.49
C LYS A 112 -2.89 11.63 -10.33
N ALA A 113 -2.23 10.49 -10.19
CA ALA A 113 -2.87 9.26 -9.75
C ALA A 113 -2.84 9.15 -8.21
N ILE A 114 -3.73 8.31 -7.67
CA ILE A 114 -3.78 7.94 -6.26
C ILE A 114 -3.59 6.43 -6.16
N VAL A 115 -2.43 6.00 -5.69
CA VAL A 115 -2.07 4.60 -5.59
C VAL A 115 -2.25 4.11 -4.16
N VAL A 116 -3.10 3.11 -3.98
CA VAL A 116 -3.46 2.58 -2.66
C VAL A 116 -2.98 1.13 -2.56
N TYR A 117 -2.00 0.91 -1.70
CA TYR A 117 -1.47 -0.41 -1.39
C TYR A 117 -2.30 -1.03 -0.27
N VAL A 118 -2.91 -2.18 -0.52
CA VAL A 118 -3.74 -2.92 0.43
C VAL A 118 -2.93 -4.04 1.05
N HIS A 119 -2.78 -4.00 2.37
CA HIS A 119 -2.03 -4.95 3.17
C HIS A 119 -2.86 -5.46 4.34
N GLY A 120 -2.39 -6.57 4.92
CA GLY A 120 -2.97 -7.17 6.10
C GLY A 120 -2.04 -7.01 7.29
N MET A 121 -2.58 -6.59 8.43
CA MET A 121 -1.88 -6.61 9.71
C MET A 121 -2.52 -7.58 10.69
N ALA A 122 -1.74 -8.00 11.68
CA ALA A 122 -2.24 -8.72 12.84
C ALA A 122 -3.06 -7.79 13.74
N ASP A 123 -3.94 -8.38 14.53
CA ASP A 123 -4.72 -7.65 15.53
C ASP A 123 -3.80 -7.11 16.64
N ASN A 124 -4.17 -5.97 17.20
CA ASN A 124 -3.34 -5.23 18.15
C ASN A 124 -4.16 -4.78 19.37
N PRO A 125 -3.51 -4.54 20.53
CA PRO A 125 -4.18 -4.08 21.74
C PRO A 125 -4.82 -2.69 21.62
N GLU A 126 -4.35 -1.85 20.69
CA GLU A 126 -4.90 -0.51 20.45
C GLU A 126 -6.24 -0.53 19.69
N GLN A 127 -6.73 -1.73 19.31
CA GLN A 127 -7.97 -1.96 18.57
C GLN A 127 -8.01 -1.19 17.23
N ILE A 128 -6.85 -1.03 16.58
CA ILE A 128 -6.78 -0.39 15.28
C ILE A 128 -7.28 -1.38 14.22
N GLY A 129 -8.37 -1.03 13.53
CA GLY A 129 -8.94 -1.79 12.42
C GLY A 129 -8.21 -1.52 11.11
N ILE A 130 -7.88 -0.26 10.83
CA ILE A 130 -7.14 0.15 9.63
C ILE A 130 -6.03 1.14 10.02
N ASP A 131 -4.77 0.84 9.73
CA ASP A 131 -3.65 1.79 9.88
C ASP A 131 -3.22 2.34 8.52
N ILE A 132 -3.15 3.67 8.41
CA ILE A 132 -2.80 4.36 7.17
C ILE A 132 -1.31 4.72 7.21
N GLY A 133 -0.52 4.07 6.36
CA GLY A 133 0.84 4.49 6.07
C GLY A 133 0.87 5.47 4.89
N PHE A 134 1.70 6.51 4.97
CA PHE A 134 1.98 7.42 3.82
C PHE A 134 3.38 8.08 3.86
N GLY A 135 4.22 7.69 4.83
CA GLY A 135 5.34 8.51 5.32
C GLY A 135 6.74 7.96 5.07
N ALA A 136 7.73 8.87 5.17
CA ALA A 136 9.15 8.56 5.10
C ALA A 136 9.73 8.11 6.45
N LYS A 137 10.79 7.29 6.42
CA LYS A 137 11.54 6.88 7.63
C LYS A 137 12.11 8.05 8.43
N TYR A 138 12.39 9.17 7.77
CA TYR A 138 12.80 10.41 8.41
C TYR A 138 12.00 11.56 7.84
N HIS A 139 11.38 12.36 8.71
CA HIS A 139 10.71 13.60 8.34
C HIS A 139 11.43 14.75 9.06
N GLN A 140 11.86 15.76 8.31
CA GLN A 140 12.64 16.90 8.83
C GLN A 140 13.88 16.48 9.65
N GLY A 141 14.54 15.38 9.26
CA GLY A 141 15.76 14.91 9.91
C GLY A 141 15.54 14.21 11.27
N ARG A 142 14.31 13.83 11.61
CA ARG A 142 13.99 13.01 12.80
C ARG A 142 13.29 11.72 12.41
N LEU A 143 13.56 10.64 13.15
CA LEU A 143 12.81 9.40 13.04
C LEU A 143 11.38 9.66 13.55
N LYS A 144 10.35 9.20 12.84
CA LYS A 144 8.97 9.30 13.32
C LYS A 144 8.83 8.33 14.51
N GLY A 145 8.56 8.83 15.72
CA GLY A 145 8.36 8.02 16.93
C GLY A 145 9.40 8.18 18.05
N THR A 146 10.44 9.00 17.85
CA THR A 146 11.41 9.32 18.92
C THR A 146 11.37 10.83 19.20
N GLN A 147 11.17 11.21 20.47
CA GLN A 147 11.20 12.61 20.92
C GLN A 147 12.60 12.91 21.48
N GLY A 148 13.57 13.22 20.63
CA GLY A 148 14.90 13.62 21.10
C GLY A 148 15.71 14.48 20.13
N ARG A 149 16.52 15.42 20.66
CA ARG A 149 17.55 16.16 19.90
C ARG A 149 18.69 15.25 19.37
N ARG A 150 18.76 13.99 19.83
CA ARG A 150 19.73 12.97 19.38
C ARG A 150 19.39 12.32 18.03
N ASP A 151 18.28 12.69 17.40
CA ASP A 151 17.67 11.94 16.29
C ASP A 151 18.09 12.39 14.88
N LYS A 152 19.12 13.23 14.74
CA LYS A 152 19.82 13.37 13.45
C LYS A 152 20.63 12.09 13.21
N HIS A 153 20.02 11.09 12.59
CA HIS A 153 20.72 9.86 12.25
C HIS A 153 21.70 10.14 11.09
N PRO A 154 22.99 9.76 11.17
CA PRO A 154 23.98 9.97 10.11
C PRO A 154 23.67 9.30 8.75
N ASN A 155 22.59 8.51 8.69
CA ASN A 155 22.11 7.82 7.49
C ASN A 155 20.77 8.37 6.97
N ALA A 156 20.24 9.44 7.57
CA ALA A 156 19.13 10.19 7.01
C ALA A 156 19.54 10.67 5.60
N GLY A 157 18.90 10.10 4.57
CA GLY A 157 19.16 10.45 3.17
C GLY A 157 19.61 9.28 2.27
N ARG A 158 20.26 8.22 2.80
CA ARG A 158 20.78 7.13 1.95
C ARG A 158 19.73 6.10 1.52
N ASN A 159 18.73 5.85 2.37
CA ASN A 159 17.60 4.95 2.10
C ASN A 159 16.28 5.50 2.67
N THR A 160 16.18 6.81 2.89
CA THR A 160 14.94 7.44 3.37
C THR A 160 13.95 7.58 2.23
N GLY A 161 12.73 7.07 2.41
CA GLY A 161 11.62 7.30 1.49
C GLY A 161 11.19 8.77 1.43
N LEU A 162 10.28 9.10 0.53
CA LEU A 162 9.62 10.40 0.43
C LEU A 162 8.21 10.30 1.02
N VAL A 163 7.70 11.41 1.55
CA VAL A 163 6.27 11.52 1.85
C VAL A 163 5.50 11.48 0.54
N ARG A 164 4.49 10.61 0.45
CA ARG A 164 3.79 10.34 -0.81
C ARG A 164 2.34 10.78 -0.82
N ALA A 165 1.78 11.21 0.29
CA ALA A 165 0.46 11.84 0.33
C ALA A 165 0.50 13.08 1.22
N LYS A 166 -0.39 14.03 0.96
CA LYS A 166 -0.58 15.18 1.84
C LYS A 166 -1.12 14.70 3.18
N ARG A 167 -0.52 15.15 4.27
CA ARG A 167 -0.93 14.79 5.64
C ARG A 167 -2.40 15.09 5.90
N VAL A 168 -2.90 16.25 5.45
CA VAL A 168 -4.31 16.64 5.59
C VAL A 168 -5.25 15.59 5.01
N HIS A 169 -4.98 15.06 3.81
CA HIS A 169 -5.81 14.01 3.22
C HIS A 169 -5.78 12.71 4.04
N MET A 170 -4.68 12.44 4.76
CA MET A 170 -4.54 11.23 5.57
C MET A 170 -5.25 11.38 6.91
N GLU A 171 -5.25 12.59 7.46
CA GLU A 171 -6.05 12.95 8.65
C GLU A 171 -7.54 12.90 8.31
N GLU A 172 -7.98 13.49 7.20
CA GLU A 172 -9.36 13.36 6.72
C GLU A 172 -9.74 11.89 6.48
N LEU A 173 -8.89 11.11 5.80
CA LEU A 173 -9.15 9.68 5.58
C LEU A 173 -9.25 8.89 6.89
N LYS A 174 -8.37 9.17 7.85
CA LYS A 174 -8.42 8.55 9.18
C LYS A 174 -9.74 8.85 9.84
N ASP A 175 -10.14 10.11 9.88
CA ASP A 175 -11.32 10.54 10.62
C ASP A 175 -12.61 9.97 9.99
N THR A 176 -12.73 9.97 8.66
CA THR A 176 -13.86 9.33 7.96
C THR A 176 -13.93 7.82 8.20
N LEU A 177 -12.79 7.13 8.20
CA LEU A 177 -12.73 5.70 8.49
C LEU A 177 -13.06 5.41 9.97
N GLU A 178 -12.48 6.18 10.89
CA GLU A 178 -12.63 5.99 12.33
C GLU A 178 -14.08 6.14 12.78
N GLU A 179 -14.80 7.13 12.26
CA GLU A 179 -16.23 7.33 12.58
C GLU A 179 -17.04 6.06 12.33
N LYS A 180 -16.88 5.43 11.16
CA LYS A 180 -17.64 4.23 10.80
C LYS A 180 -17.12 2.96 11.46
N LEU A 181 -15.80 2.79 11.55
CA LEU A 181 -15.21 1.63 12.20
C LEU A 181 -15.57 1.54 13.69
N LEU A 182 -15.65 2.69 14.38
CA LEU A 182 -16.03 2.72 15.79
C LEU A 182 -17.49 2.29 15.97
N VAL A 183 -18.39 2.77 15.13
CA VAL A 183 -19.82 2.45 15.19
C VAL A 183 -20.07 0.98 14.84
N ASP A 184 -19.50 0.50 13.73
CA ASP A 184 -19.85 -0.83 13.18
C ASP A 184 -19.07 -1.97 13.85
N ASN A 185 -17.87 -1.68 14.37
CA ASN A 185 -16.94 -2.71 14.82
C ASN A 185 -16.26 -2.43 16.17
N GLY A 186 -16.42 -1.24 16.75
CA GLY A 186 -15.66 -0.82 17.92
C GLY A 186 -14.15 -0.70 17.67
N LEU A 187 -13.75 -0.47 16.41
CA LEU A 187 -12.35 -0.38 15.99
C LEU A 187 -11.97 1.05 15.58
N LYS A 188 -10.69 1.39 15.70
CA LYS A 188 -10.16 2.72 15.35
C LYS A 188 -9.48 2.73 13.98
N ALA A 189 -9.29 3.92 13.42
CA ALA A 189 -8.35 4.14 12.33
C ALA A 189 -7.08 4.82 12.84
N GLY A 190 -5.92 4.37 12.35
CA GLY A 190 -4.60 4.87 12.73
C GLY A 190 -3.88 5.57 11.59
N ILE A 191 -2.86 6.36 11.92
CA ILE A 191 -1.89 6.89 10.96
C ILE A 191 -0.48 6.49 11.39
N GLY A 192 0.09 5.53 10.67
CA GLY A 192 1.45 5.04 10.88
C GLY A 192 1.70 4.65 12.32
N LYS A 193 0.76 3.95 12.94
CA LYS A 193 0.87 3.40 14.29
C LYS A 193 1.70 2.12 14.29
N HIS A 194 1.45 1.25 13.31
CA HIS A 194 2.21 0.01 13.11
C HIS A 194 3.30 0.19 12.05
N TYR A 195 3.02 0.97 11.01
CA TYR A 195 3.93 1.14 9.88
C TYR A 195 4.21 2.63 9.61
N ALA A 196 4.86 3.27 10.59
CA ALA A 196 5.11 4.71 10.62
C ALA A 196 6.08 5.25 9.55
N ALA A 197 6.95 4.39 9.03
CA ALA A 197 8.22 4.79 8.44
C ALA A 197 8.64 3.89 7.27
N TRP A 198 8.83 4.49 6.10
CA TRP A 198 9.28 3.77 4.91
C TRP A 198 10.66 4.18 4.39
N SER A 199 11.38 3.17 3.94
CA SER A 199 12.61 3.26 3.18
C SER A 199 12.32 3.32 1.68
N ARG A 200 13.29 3.75 0.86
CA ARG A 200 13.14 3.71 -0.62
C ARG A 200 12.93 2.31 -1.19
N GLN A 201 13.24 1.30 -0.38
CA GLN A 201 13.08 -0.11 -0.70
C GLN A 201 11.66 -0.60 -0.45
N ASP A 202 10.78 0.18 0.18
CA ASP A 202 9.38 -0.23 0.32
C ASP A 202 8.61 0.03 -0.98
N GLY A 203 7.70 -0.87 -1.34
CA GLY A 203 7.01 -0.87 -2.63
C GLY A 203 6.29 0.44 -2.95
N ILE A 204 5.67 1.02 -1.92
CA ILE A 204 5.01 2.32 -2.00
C ILE A 204 5.92 3.47 -2.44
N GLN A 205 7.24 3.34 -2.22
CA GLN A 205 8.24 4.31 -2.66
C GLN A 205 8.61 4.18 -4.13
N TYR A 206 8.13 3.16 -4.86
CA TYR A 206 8.34 3.06 -6.30
C TYR A 206 7.87 4.30 -7.06
N HIS A 207 6.84 4.97 -6.53
CA HIS A 207 6.32 6.23 -7.06
C HIS A 207 7.21 7.45 -6.74
N ALA A 208 8.30 7.29 -5.99
CA ALA A 208 9.24 8.35 -5.72
C ALA A 208 9.84 8.89 -7.04
N GLY A 209 9.54 10.15 -7.35
CA GLY A 209 9.91 10.78 -8.63
C GLY A 209 8.72 11.07 -9.54
N THR A 210 7.53 10.55 -9.24
CA THR A 210 6.28 10.95 -9.90
C THR A 210 5.48 11.94 -9.03
N LYS A 211 4.52 12.65 -9.65
CA LYS A 211 3.57 13.55 -8.96
C LYS A 211 2.43 12.80 -8.24
N ASP A 212 2.43 11.47 -8.28
CA ASP A 212 1.33 10.64 -7.78
C ASP A 212 1.27 10.63 -6.26
N HIS A 213 0.05 10.53 -5.73
CA HIS A 213 -0.12 10.20 -4.33
C HIS A 213 -0.02 8.69 -4.13
N SER A 214 0.65 8.24 -3.07
CA SER A 214 0.60 6.85 -2.67
C SER A 214 0.44 6.67 -1.16
N MET A 215 -0.37 5.68 -0.77
CA MET A 215 -0.64 5.31 0.62
C MET A 215 -0.76 3.79 0.78
N GLN A 216 -0.53 3.30 1.99
CA GLN A 216 -0.70 1.91 2.38
C GLN A 216 -1.83 1.82 3.40
N LEU A 217 -2.75 0.89 3.20
CA LEU A 217 -3.81 0.55 4.14
C LEU A 217 -3.50 -0.81 4.74
N GLU A 218 -3.27 -0.83 6.04
CA GLU A 218 -2.99 -2.03 6.82
C GLU A 218 -4.26 -2.46 7.52
N ILE A 219 -4.87 -3.56 7.08
CA ILE A 219 -6.20 -3.97 7.52
C ILE A 219 -6.07 -5.14 8.52
N SER A 220 -6.63 -4.96 9.71
CA SER A 220 -6.64 -5.97 10.78
C SER A 220 -7.31 -7.28 10.34
N SER A 221 -6.88 -8.42 10.90
CA SER A 221 -7.52 -9.72 10.64
C SER A 221 -8.98 -9.77 11.09
N LEU A 222 -9.41 -8.97 12.07
CA LEU A 222 -10.83 -8.84 12.46
C LEU A 222 -11.70 -8.30 11.33
N LEU A 223 -11.19 -7.35 10.55
CA LEU A 223 -11.90 -6.76 9.41
C LEU A 223 -11.79 -7.61 8.14
N ARG A 224 -10.77 -8.46 8.04
CA ARG A 224 -10.55 -9.35 6.88
C ARG A 224 -11.35 -10.66 6.96
N LYS A 225 -12.40 -10.74 7.78
CA LYS A 225 -13.30 -11.91 7.82
C LYS A 225 -14.21 -11.95 6.57
N PRO A 226 -14.58 -13.13 6.05
CA PRO A 226 -15.37 -13.25 4.81
C PRO A 226 -16.66 -12.42 4.79
N ASN A 227 -17.37 -12.32 5.92
CA ASN A 227 -18.60 -11.54 6.05
C ASN A 227 -18.37 -10.02 6.08
N ASN A 228 -17.14 -9.56 6.32
CA ASN A 228 -16.79 -8.15 6.44
C ASN A 228 -16.17 -7.57 5.15
N ILE A 229 -15.75 -8.42 4.20
CA ILE A 229 -14.98 -8.00 3.01
C ILE A 229 -15.70 -6.89 2.23
N LYS A 230 -16.98 -7.07 1.93
CA LYS A 230 -17.77 -6.11 1.13
C LYS A 230 -17.99 -4.79 1.88
N SER A 231 -18.35 -4.85 3.16
CA SER A 231 -18.60 -3.64 3.96
C SER A 231 -17.33 -2.84 4.18
N VAL A 232 -16.22 -3.50 4.52
CA VAL A 232 -14.91 -2.86 4.70
C VAL A 232 -14.41 -2.24 3.40
N ALA A 233 -14.51 -2.96 2.28
CA ALA A 233 -14.11 -2.42 0.98
C ALA A 233 -14.96 -1.21 0.55
N LYS A 234 -16.27 -1.25 0.78
CA LYS A 234 -17.17 -0.12 0.53
C LYS A 234 -16.80 1.08 1.41
N LEU A 235 -16.59 0.87 2.71
CA LEU A 235 -16.16 1.91 3.63
C LEU A 235 -14.87 2.60 3.15
N ILE A 236 -13.85 1.82 2.81
CA ILE A 236 -12.58 2.35 2.30
C ILE A 236 -12.79 3.12 1.00
N ALA A 237 -13.57 2.58 0.07
CA ALA A 237 -13.83 3.25 -1.21
C ALA A 237 -14.59 4.57 -1.02
N ASP A 238 -15.61 4.61 -0.16
CA ASP A 238 -16.37 5.83 0.10
C ASP A 238 -15.51 6.90 0.78
N ALA A 239 -14.70 6.52 1.79
CA ALA A 239 -13.78 7.44 2.44
C ALA A 239 -12.72 8.00 1.47
N LEU A 240 -12.20 7.16 0.56
CA LEU A 240 -11.28 7.62 -0.50
C LEU A 240 -11.96 8.60 -1.48
N LYS A 241 -13.22 8.35 -1.86
CA LYS A 241 -13.99 9.27 -2.74
C LYS A 241 -14.22 10.62 -2.07
N GLU A 242 -14.55 10.62 -0.79
CA GLU A 242 -14.81 11.82 0.00
C GLU A 242 -13.55 12.70 0.10
N VAL A 243 -12.45 12.13 0.58
CA VAL A 243 -11.16 12.82 0.76
C VAL A 243 -10.63 13.39 -0.55
N TYR A 244 -10.77 12.63 -1.63
CA TYR A 244 -10.26 13.03 -2.93
C TYR A 244 -11.30 13.68 -3.84
N LYS A 245 -12.50 13.99 -3.34
CA LYS A 245 -13.62 14.62 -4.06
C LYS A 245 -13.73 14.12 -5.51
N THR A 246 -14.17 12.88 -5.67
CA THR A 246 -14.60 12.29 -6.95
C THR A 246 -16.11 12.23 -7.05
#